data_AF-A0A7J2QY32-F1
#
_entry.id   AF-A0A7J2QY32-F1
#
_cell.length_a   1.000
_cell.length_b   1.000
_cell.length_c   1.000
_cell.angle_alpha   90.00
_cell.angle_beta   90.00
_cell.angle_gamma   90.00
#
_symmetry.space_group_name_H-M   'P 1'
#
loop_
_entity.id
_entity.type
_entity.pdbx_description
1 polymer ?
#
loop_
_entity_poly.entity_id
_entity_poly.type
_entity_poly.pdbx_seq_one_letter_code
_entity_poly.pdbx_strand_id
1 'polypeptide(L)'
;MAVKKVIDLPCHGIIVTLYDDGSGNISSDLKEKCDFCGSVFCDMFCVDAQEEISNRDFEGQQEKRRKLREKANDNRIIDAYESFILACAYAGIDIESPMFIAAIEVTVDSHVNHC
;
A
#
# COMPACT_ATOMS: atom_id res chain seq x y z
N MET A 1 -9.85 -18.48 12.31
CA MET A 1 -10.17 -17.17 12.91
C MET A 1 -11.57 -16.78 12.45
N ALA A 2 -12.45 -16.38 13.37
CA ALA A 2 -13.81 -15.94 13.01
C ALA A 2 -13.79 -14.46 12.63
N VAL A 3 -14.49 -14.10 11.56
CA VAL A 3 -14.64 -12.72 11.09
C VAL A 3 -15.65 -12.01 11.99
N LYS A 4 -15.22 -10.92 12.61
CA LYS A 4 -16.06 -10.05 13.44
C LYS A 4 -16.84 -9.06 12.58
N LYS A 5 -16.14 -8.36 11.68
CA LYS A 5 -16.69 -7.32 10.82
C LYS A 5 -15.85 -7.20 9.55
N VAL A 6 -16.52 -6.94 8.43
CA VAL A 6 -15.89 -6.49 7.19
C VAL A 6 -16.44 -5.08 6.90
N ILE A 7 -15.54 -4.16 6.57
CA ILE A 7 -15.87 -2.77 6.23
C ILE A 7 -15.30 -2.51 4.83
N ASP A 8 -16.17 -2.09 3.92
CA ASP A 8 -15.82 -1.72 2.55
C ASP A 8 -15.94 -0.20 2.45
N LEU A 9 -14.80 0.49 2.34
CA LEU A 9 -14.79 1.94 2.24
C LEU A 9 -15.01 2.35 0.78
N PRO A 10 -15.80 3.41 0.53
CA PRO A 10 -16.14 3.83 -0.83
C PRO A 10 -14.98 4.51 -1.59
N CYS A 11 -13.75 4.48 -1.06
CA CYS A 11 -12.56 5.06 -1.66
C CYS A 11 -11.41 4.05 -1.76
N HIS A 12 -10.65 4.14 -2.86
CA HIS A 12 -9.39 3.43 -3.10
C HIS A 12 -9.41 1.89 -2.91
N GLY A 13 -10.58 1.26 -3.03
CA GLY A 13 -10.73 -0.19 -2.87
C GLY A 13 -10.36 -0.69 -1.48
N ILE A 14 -10.45 0.16 -0.45
CA ILE A 14 -10.01 -0.18 0.91
C ILE A 14 -11.03 -1.12 1.56
N ILE A 15 -10.58 -2.34 1.88
CA ILE A 15 -11.36 -3.35 2.59
C ILE A 15 -10.67 -3.66 3.91
N VAL A 16 -11.39 -3.46 5.01
CA VAL A 16 -10.92 -3.75 6.38
C VAL A 16 -11.66 -4.96 6.91
N THR A 17 -10.91 -5.98 7.33
CA THR A 17 -11.44 -7.18 7.99
C THR A 17 -10.97 -7.21 9.44
N LEU A 18 -11.92 -7.22 10.37
CA LEU A 18 -11.66 -7.35 11.80
C LEU A 18 -11.98 -8.78 12.25
N TYR A 19 -11.11 -9.39 13.05
CA TYR A 19 -11.31 -10.72 13.64
C TYR A 19 -11.58 -10.60 15.15
N ASP A 20 -12.21 -11.63 15.73
CA ASP A 20 -12.62 -11.64 17.14
C ASP A 20 -11.44 -11.73 18.14
N ASP A 21 -10.26 -12.13 17.68
CA ASP A 21 -9.04 -12.25 18.50
C ASP A 21 -8.24 -10.95 18.61
N GLY A 22 -8.75 -9.86 18.02
CA GLY A 22 -8.09 -8.56 17.99
C GLY A 22 -7.06 -8.40 16.86
N SER A 23 -6.85 -9.42 16.03
CA SER A 23 -6.06 -9.31 14.80
C SER A 23 -6.94 -8.86 13.64
N GLY A 24 -6.40 -8.20 12.62
CA GLY A 24 -7.18 -7.83 11.43
C GLY A 24 -6.34 -7.82 10.17
N ASN A 25 -7.03 -7.66 9.05
CA ASN A 25 -6.42 -7.52 7.75
C ASN A 25 -6.97 -6.27 7.06
N ILE A 26 -6.15 -5.65 6.22
CA ILE A 26 -6.55 -4.55 5.37
C ILE A 26 -5.91 -4.73 4.00
N SER A 27 -6.65 -4.36 2.95
CA SER A 27 -6.16 -4.35 1.58
C SER A 27 -6.71 -3.14 0.84
N SER A 28 -5.98 -2.65 -0.17
CA SER A 28 -6.40 -1.55 -1.03
C SER A 28 -5.85 -1.72 -2.46
N ASP A 29 -6.32 -0.88 -3.37
CA ASP A 29 -5.81 -0.78 -4.75
C ASP A 29 -4.67 0.24 -4.90
N LEU A 30 -4.19 0.81 -3.78
CA LEU A 30 -3.22 1.92 -3.79
C LEU A 30 -1.78 1.49 -4.07
N LYS A 31 -1.42 0.23 -3.79
CA LYS A 31 -0.04 -0.24 -3.97
C LYS A 31 0.24 -0.60 -5.41
N GLU A 32 1.36 -0.13 -5.93
CA GLU A 32 1.85 -0.57 -7.23
C GLU A 32 2.45 -1.97 -7.16
N LYS A 33 2.11 -2.81 -8.14
CA LYS A 33 2.73 -4.12 -8.29
C LYS A 33 4.11 -3.98 -8.92
N CYS A 34 5.02 -4.85 -8.53
CA CYS A 34 6.28 -5.00 -9.23
C CYS A 34 6.02 -5.39 -10.70
N ASP A 35 6.59 -4.64 -11.65
CA ASP A 35 6.46 -4.88 -13.10
C ASP A 35 6.95 -6.29 -13.53
N PHE A 36 7.71 -6.97 -12.68
CA PHE A 36 8.36 -8.25 -12.98
C PHE A 36 7.65 -9.44 -12.32
N CYS A 37 7.59 -9.45 -10.99
CA CYS A 37 7.01 -10.58 -10.25
C CYS A 37 5.55 -10.35 -9.83
N GLY A 38 4.98 -9.17 -10.09
CA GLY A 38 3.60 -8.84 -9.73
C GLY A 38 3.32 -8.62 -8.24
N SER A 39 4.32 -8.78 -7.36
CA SER A 39 4.17 -8.60 -5.91
C SER A 39 4.22 -7.12 -5.52
N VAL A 40 3.31 -6.72 -4.61
CA VAL A 40 3.30 -5.39 -3.97
C VAL A 40 4.34 -5.26 -2.85
N PHE A 41 4.88 -6.38 -2.37
CA PHE A 41 5.90 -6.44 -1.31
C PHE A 41 7.32 -6.56 -1.86
N CYS A 42 7.50 -6.43 -3.18
CA CYS A 42 8.80 -6.61 -3.81
C CYS A 42 9.66 -5.35 -3.66
N ASP A 43 10.57 -5.36 -2.70
CA ASP A 43 11.61 -4.35 -2.50
C ASP A 43 12.81 -4.50 -3.47
N MET A 44 12.56 -4.87 -4.74
CA MET A 44 13.59 -5.15 -5.77
C MET A 44 14.48 -6.38 -5.52
N PHE A 45 13.98 -7.35 -4.76
CA PHE A 45 14.70 -8.60 -4.48
C PHE A 45 14.26 -9.77 -5.36
N CYS A 46 13.30 -9.58 -6.28
CA CYS A 46 12.96 -10.65 -7.21
C CYS A 46 14.06 -10.84 -8.27
N VAL A 47 14.27 -12.11 -8.65
CA VAL A 47 15.30 -12.53 -9.59
C VAL A 47 15.15 -11.80 -10.93
N ASP A 48 13.93 -11.75 -11.46
CA ASP A 48 13.62 -11.12 -12.74
C ASP A 48 14.00 -9.63 -12.78
N ALA A 49 13.72 -8.88 -11.71
CA ALA A 49 14.12 -7.47 -11.63
C ALA A 49 15.64 -7.31 -11.54
N GLN A 50 16.32 -8.21 -10.81
CA GLN A 50 17.78 -8.16 -10.68
C GLN A 50 18.49 -8.47 -12.00
N GLU A 51 18.01 -9.48 -12.73
CA GLU A 51 18.51 -9.82 -14.06
C GLU A 51 18.32 -8.65 -15.04
N GLU A 52 17.12 -8.08 -15.11
CA GLU A 52 16.82 -6.94 -15.99
C GLU A 52 17.68 -5.72 -15.68
N ILE A 53 17.94 -5.43 -14.40
CA ILE A 53 18.85 -4.37 -14.01
C ILE A 53 20.26 -4.71 -14.49
N SER A 54 20.75 -5.92 -14.21
CA SER A 54 22.13 -6.32 -14.54
C SER A 54 22.46 -6.27 -16.04
N ASN A 55 21.46 -6.46 -16.90
CA ASN A 55 21.60 -6.44 -18.35
C ASN A 55 21.73 -5.03 -18.96
N ARG A 56 21.53 -3.98 -18.16
CA ARG A 56 21.63 -2.58 -18.62
C ARG A 56 23.04 -2.04 -18.47
N ASP A 57 23.34 -0.96 -19.20
CA ASP A 57 24.53 -0.16 -18.96
C ASP A 57 24.49 0.51 -17.58
N PHE A 58 25.60 1.11 -17.16
CA PHE A 58 25.73 1.66 -15.80
C PHE A 58 24.71 2.76 -15.50
N GLU A 59 24.46 3.67 -16.45
CA GLU A 59 23.45 4.73 -16.28
C GLU A 59 22.03 4.16 -16.25
N GLY A 60 21.71 3.22 -17.15
CA GLY A 60 20.42 2.53 -17.18
C GLY A 60 20.16 1.70 -15.91
N GLN A 61 21.20 1.12 -15.33
CA GLN A 61 21.14 0.44 -14.03
C GLN A 61 20.75 1.40 -12.91
N GLN A 62 21.40 2.56 -12.83
CA GLN A 62 21.12 3.56 -11.78
C GLN A 62 19.69 4.10 -11.90
N GLU A 63 19.29 4.50 -13.10
CA GLU A 63 17.96 5.08 -13.32
C GLU A 63 16.84 4.07 -13.04
N LYS A 64 17.00 2.81 -13.47
CA LYS A 64 16.01 1.76 -13.18
C LYS A 64 15.93 1.46 -11.69
N ARG A 65 17.07 1.39 -10.99
CA ARG A 65 17.12 1.23 -9.53
C ARG A 65 16.47 2.40 -8.79
N ARG A 66 16.65 3.64 -9.26
CA ARG A 66 16.03 4.83 -8.69
C ARG A 66 14.51 4.74 -8.76
N LYS A 67 13.95 4.52 -9.96
CA LYS A 67 12.49 4.39 -10.16
C LYS A 67 11.87 3.28 -9.34
N LEU A 68 12.54 2.12 -9.26
CA LEU A 68 12.05 1.00 -8.47
C LEU A 68 12.11 1.27 -6.96
N ARG A 69 13.11 2.01 -6.48
CA ARG A 69 13.16 2.47 -5.08
C ARG A 69 12.05 3.46 -4.76
N GLU A 70 11.73 4.36 -5.69
CA GLU A 70 10.62 5.30 -5.55
C GLU A 70 9.30 4.54 -5.37
N LYS A 71 8.97 3.61 -6.29
CA LYS A 71 7.78 2.75 -6.16
C LYS A 71 7.73 1.97 -4.84
N ALA A 72 8.86 1.39 -4.43
CA ALA A 72 8.95 0.65 -3.18
C ALA A 72 8.71 1.55 -1.95
N ASN A 73 9.20 2.79 -1.98
CA ASN A 73 8.95 3.76 -0.93
C ASN A 73 7.47 4.19 -0.90
N ASP A 74 6.84 4.39 -2.05
CA ASP A 74 5.40 4.70 -2.12
C ASP A 74 4.57 3.59 -1.49
N ASN A 75 4.83 2.32 -1.84
CA ASN A 75 4.13 1.18 -1.24
C ASN A 75 4.29 1.12 0.29
N ARG A 76 5.47 1.47 0.83
CA ARG A 76 5.70 1.53 2.28
C ARG A 76 4.91 2.64 2.96
N ILE A 77 4.71 3.76 2.28
CA ILE A 77 3.87 4.85 2.79
C ILE A 77 2.41 4.41 2.79
N ILE A 78 1.96 3.72 1.73
CA ILE A 78 0.63 3.12 1.69
C ILE A 78 0.45 2.06 2.80
N ASP A 79 1.45 1.21 3.07
CA ASP A 79 1.42 0.27 4.20
C ASP A 79 1.17 0.99 5.53
N ALA A 80 1.76 2.18 5.71
CA ALA A 80 1.57 2.98 6.92
C ALA A 80 0.14 3.53 7.01
N TYR A 81 -0.43 4.02 5.91
CA TYR A 81 -1.83 4.48 5.87
C TYR A 81 -2.80 3.34 6.14
N GLU A 82 -2.60 2.20 5.50
CA GLU A 82 -3.41 1.01 5.73
C GLU A 82 -3.36 0.56 7.20
N SER A 83 -2.15 0.50 7.78
CA SER A 83 -1.96 0.15 9.19
C SER A 83 -2.66 1.14 10.13
N PHE A 84 -2.62 2.43 9.80
CA PHE A 84 -3.30 3.47 10.56
C PHE A 84 -4.82 3.33 10.51
N ILE A 85 -5.40 3.12 9.32
CA ILE A 85 -6.85 2.91 9.14
C ILE A 85 -7.32 1.67 9.91
N LEU A 86 -6.57 0.57 9.82
CA LEU A 86 -6.86 -0.65 10.56
C LEU A 86 -6.83 -0.42 12.07
N ALA A 87 -5.83 0.32 12.57
CA ALA A 87 -5.73 0.68 13.99
C ALA A 87 -6.92 1.57 14.44
N CYS A 88 -7.34 2.54 13.63
CA CYS A 88 -8.51 3.36 13.89
C CYS A 88 -9.79 2.51 14.01
N ALA A 89 -10.00 1.59 13.07
CA ALA A 89 -11.13 0.66 13.11
C ALA A 89 -11.14 -0.18 14.40
N TYR A 90 -9.97 -0.65 14.83
CA TYR A 90 -9.82 -1.38 16.09
C TYR A 90 -10.08 -0.55 17.34
N ALA A 91 -9.67 0.72 17.31
CA ALA A 91 -9.90 1.68 18.39
C ALA A 91 -11.37 2.10 18.52
N GLY A 92 -12.25 1.66 17.60
CA GLY A 92 -13.66 2.04 17.57
C GLY A 92 -13.89 3.43 16.98
N ILE A 93 -12.91 3.98 16.26
CA ILE A 93 -13.10 5.20 15.47
C ILE A 93 -13.99 4.86 14.27
N ASP A 94 -14.97 5.73 14.01
CA ASP A 94 -15.88 5.58 12.87
C ASP A 94 -15.17 5.93 11.55
N ILE A 95 -14.55 4.91 10.96
CA ILE A 95 -13.85 5.01 9.67
C ILE A 95 -14.79 5.08 8.46
N GLU A 96 -16.09 4.81 8.66
CA GLU A 96 -17.12 4.93 7.62
C GLU A 96 -17.71 6.35 7.57
N SER A 97 -17.34 7.21 8.53
CA SER A 97 -17.80 8.59 8.56
C SER A 97 -17.32 9.37 7.32
N PRO A 98 -18.15 10.25 6.74
CA PRO A 98 -17.76 11.05 5.58
C PRO A 98 -16.50 11.90 5.82
N MET A 99 -16.27 12.35 7.06
CA MET A 99 -15.08 13.11 7.42
C MET A 99 -13.81 12.26 7.40
N PHE A 100 -13.88 11.01 7.85
CA PHE A 100 -12.73 10.10 7.84
C PHE A 100 -12.39 9.69 6.40
N ILE A 101 -13.41 9.38 5.59
CA ILE A 101 -13.24 9.06 4.16
C ILE A 101 -12.58 10.23 3.42
N ALA A 102 -13.09 11.46 3.59
CA ALA A 102 -12.51 12.64 2.97
C ALA A 102 -11.07 12.90 3.44
N ALA A 103 -10.74 12.61 4.70
CA ALA A 103 -9.38 12.72 5.21
C ALA A 103 -8.44 11.70 4.56
N ILE A 104 -8.89 10.47 4.32
CA ILE A 104 -8.12 9.45 3.58
C ILE A 104 -7.85 9.96 2.16
N GLU A 105 -8.88 10.36 1.43
CA GLU A 105 -8.78 10.82 0.04
C GLU A 105 -7.78 11.98 -0.09
N VAL A 106 -7.93 13.02 0.76
CA VAL A 106 -7.02 14.17 0.75
C VAL A 106 -5.59 13.76 1.11
N THR A 107 -5.40 12.81 2.01
CA THR A 107 -4.06 12.32 2.40
C THR A 107 -3.39 11.59 1.25
N VAL A 108 -4.12 10.68 0.59
CA VAL A 108 -3.65 9.94 -0.59
C VAL A 108 -3.32 10.90 -1.73
N ASP A 109 -4.23 11.83 -2.06
CA ASP A 109 -4.01 12.83 -3.10
C ASP A 109 -2.82 13.74 -2.77
N SER A 110 -2.61 14.08 -1.51
CA SER A 110 -1.46 14.88 -1.08
C SER A 110 -0.15 14.12 -1.28
N HIS A 111 -0.12 12.80 -1.00
CA HIS A 111 1.05 11.97 -1.25
C HIS A 111 1.44 11.96 -2.73
N VAL A 112 0.46 11.74 -3.62
CA VAL A 112 0.66 11.72 -5.08
C VAL A 112 1.17 13.06 -5.62
N ASN A 113 0.78 14.18 -5.00
CA ASN A 113 1.19 15.52 -5.44
C ASN A 113 2.55 15.98 -4.89
N HIS A 114 3.07 15.36 -3.83
CA HIS A 114 4.27 15.79 -3.13
C HIS A 114 5.46 14.82 -3.22
N CYS A 115 5.30 13.67 -3.88
CA CYS A 115 6.35 12.68 -4.12
C CYS A 115 6.78 12.62 -5.59
#